data_AF-A0A7S1HKX9-F1
#
_entry.id   AF-A0A7S1HKX9-F1
#
_cell.length_a   1.000
_cell.length_b   1.000
_cell.length_c   1.000
_cell.angle_alpha   90.00
_cell.angle_beta   90.00
_cell.angle_gamma   90.00
#
_symmetry.space_group_name_H-M   'P 1'
#
loop_
_entity.id
_entity.type
_entity.pdbx_description
1 polymer ?
#
loop_
_entity_poly.entity_id
_entity_poly.type
_entity_poly.pdbx_seq_one_letter_code
_entity_poly.pdbx_strand_id
1 'polypeptide(L)'
;IPPRRSSLVTYMSPARQSPVDLEWDPDWVHAAEQFAIPGGVKNAEEVMGSCQTMLLPSEVRDLRLSFERLMAARDALTRVLGLKARPTVVVTSGAKKVRETAKRLGYKEDQKAYLWDDNDELRGKEQVVVVDKYVGMPREQRKKLMEFLERALPASRLSPEVARFMLSSGEEQALGIDIESGEWRYRISRCSKEEPGAFPCPADLIGGRC
;
A
#
# COMPACT_ATOMS: atom_id res chain seq x y z
N ILE A 1 -3.21 8.76 9.32
CA ILE A 1 -4.28 8.17 8.49
C ILE A 1 -3.58 7.37 7.40
N PRO A 2 -3.55 6.03 7.42
CA PRO A 2 -2.92 5.28 6.34
C PRO A 2 -3.67 5.66 5.06
N PRO A 3 -2.99 6.01 3.95
CA PRO A 3 -3.66 6.68 2.86
C PRO A 3 -4.64 5.68 2.25
N ARG A 4 -5.93 5.95 2.43
CA ARG A 4 -6.97 5.44 1.54
C ARG A 4 -6.42 5.66 0.14
N ARG A 5 -6.23 4.61 -0.65
CA ARG A 5 -5.81 4.74 -2.05
C ARG A 5 -7.00 5.18 -2.90
N SER A 6 -7.73 6.18 -2.41
CA SER A 6 -8.82 6.86 -3.07
C SER A 6 -8.36 7.38 -4.43
N SER A 7 -7.09 7.78 -4.57
CA SER A 7 -6.46 8.17 -5.84
C SER A 7 -6.52 7.11 -6.95
N LEU A 8 -6.73 5.83 -6.61
CA LEU A 8 -6.89 4.74 -7.59
C LEU A 8 -8.36 4.48 -7.97
N VAL A 9 -9.30 5.19 -7.36
CA VAL A 9 -10.74 5.18 -7.71
C VAL A 9 -11.14 6.55 -8.26
N THR A 10 -10.76 7.62 -7.56
CA THR A 10 -10.92 9.02 -7.97
C THR A 10 -9.54 9.69 -7.92
N TYR A 11 -8.96 9.94 -9.09
CA TYR A 11 -7.61 10.47 -9.24
C TYR A 11 -7.57 11.99 -9.23
N MET A 12 -6.72 12.55 -8.37
CA MET A 12 -6.47 13.99 -8.30
C MET A 12 -5.34 14.37 -9.25
N SER A 13 -5.70 14.73 -10.49
CA SER A 13 -4.69 15.12 -11.47
C SER A 13 -4.10 16.51 -11.17
N PRO A 14 -2.76 16.67 -11.16
CA PRO A 14 -2.14 17.99 -11.05
C PRO A 14 -2.32 18.84 -12.31
N ALA A 15 -2.72 18.24 -13.43
CA ALA A 15 -2.89 18.91 -14.72
C ALA A 15 -4.35 19.28 -15.02
N ARG A 16 -5.30 18.82 -14.20
CA ARG A 16 -6.73 19.09 -14.37
C ARG A 16 -7.27 19.90 -13.19
N GLN A 17 -8.34 20.65 -13.45
CA GLN A 17 -9.01 21.47 -12.42
C GLN A 17 -9.98 20.67 -11.56
N SER A 18 -10.33 19.46 -11.97
CA SER A 18 -11.28 18.58 -11.27
C SER A 18 -10.67 17.18 -11.05
N PRO A 19 -11.15 16.45 -10.02
CA PRO A 19 -10.88 15.03 -9.89
C PRO A 19 -11.34 14.25 -11.13
N VAL A 20 -10.70 13.11 -11.37
CA VAL A 20 -11.03 12.19 -12.46
C VAL A 20 -11.49 10.87 -11.86
N ASP A 21 -12.75 10.51 -12.08
CA ASP A 21 -13.23 9.18 -11.70
C ASP A 21 -12.68 8.13 -12.68
N LEU A 22 -12.03 7.11 -12.12
CA LEU A 22 -11.40 6.05 -12.87
C LEU A 22 -12.41 4.91 -13.09
N GLU A 23 -12.70 4.66 -14.35
CA GLU A 23 -13.56 3.58 -14.82
C GLU A 23 -12.68 2.38 -15.13
N TRP A 24 -12.87 1.30 -14.37
CA TRP A 24 -12.16 0.04 -14.52
C TRP A 24 -13.03 -0.99 -15.25
N ASP A 25 -12.44 -2.13 -15.59
CA ASP A 25 -13.17 -3.29 -16.10
C ASP A 25 -14.42 -3.58 -15.24
N PRO A 26 -15.64 -3.59 -15.81
CA PRO A 26 -16.87 -3.82 -15.07
C PRO A 26 -16.87 -5.12 -14.27
N ASP A 27 -16.16 -6.15 -14.72
CA ASP A 27 -16.04 -7.42 -14.00
C ASP A 27 -15.22 -7.29 -12.72
N TRP A 28 -14.42 -6.23 -12.59
CA TRP A 28 -13.62 -5.91 -11.41
C TRP A 28 -14.34 -4.93 -10.49
N VAL A 29 -15.33 -4.19 -11.00
CA VAL A 29 -16.04 -3.14 -10.28
C VAL A 29 -17.09 -3.76 -9.37
N HIS A 30 -16.90 -3.60 -8.06
CA HIS A 30 -17.79 -4.12 -7.04
C HIS A 30 -18.79 -3.07 -6.55
N ALA A 31 -18.42 -1.79 -6.57
CA ALA A 31 -19.26 -0.61 -6.36
C ALA A 31 -18.54 0.65 -6.86
N ALA A 32 -19.25 1.78 -6.89
CA ALA A 32 -18.69 3.08 -7.26
C ALA A 32 -17.38 3.43 -6.50
N GLU A 33 -17.24 2.99 -5.25
CA GLU A 33 -16.07 3.27 -4.41
C GLU A 33 -15.08 2.10 -4.28
N GLN A 34 -15.26 1.03 -5.06
CA GLN A 34 -14.49 -0.20 -4.88
C GLN A 34 -14.38 -1.05 -6.16
N PHE A 35 -13.16 -1.48 -6.45
CA PHE A 35 -12.89 -2.52 -7.44
C PHE A 35 -11.90 -3.56 -6.89
N ALA A 36 -11.86 -4.73 -7.53
CA ALA A 36 -11.03 -5.86 -7.14
C ALA A 36 -10.18 -6.33 -8.33
N ILE A 37 -8.86 -6.26 -8.18
CA ILE A 37 -7.89 -6.74 -9.17
C ILE A 37 -7.73 -8.25 -8.97
N PRO A 38 -8.11 -9.10 -9.94
CA PRO A 38 -8.02 -10.54 -9.80
C PRO A 38 -6.59 -11.04 -9.60
N GLY A 39 -6.43 -12.17 -8.89
CA GLY A 39 -5.12 -12.79 -8.66
C GLY A 39 -4.36 -13.18 -9.94
N GLY A 40 -5.08 -13.38 -11.05
CA GLY A 40 -4.50 -13.70 -12.36
C GLY A 40 -3.74 -12.54 -13.02
N VAL A 41 -4.06 -11.29 -12.66
CA VAL A 41 -3.43 -10.08 -13.23
C VAL A 41 -2.01 -9.97 -12.73
N LYS A 42 -1.02 -9.86 -13.62
CA LYS A 42 0.40 -10.08 -13.27
C LYS A 42 1.16 -8.83 -12.91
N ASN A 43 0.85 -7.70 -13.52
CA ASN A 43 1.64 -6.47 -13.43
C ASN A 43 0.75 -5.22 -13.54
N ALA A 44 1.37 -4.05 -13.39
CA ALA A 44 0.66 -2.77 -13.45
C ALA A 44 0.16 -2.47 -14.86
N GLU A 45 0.85 -2.90 -15.92
CA GLU A 45 0.44 -2.71 -17.31
C GLU A 45 -0.89 -3.40 -17.61
N GLU A 46 -1.08 -4.65 -17.14
CA GLU A 46 -2.35 -5.37 -17.28
C GLU A 46 -3.48 -4.68 -16.52
N VAL A 47 -3.20 -4.12 -15.33
CA VAL A 47 -4.19 -3.30 -14.60
C VAL A 47 -4.52 -2.03 -15.38
N MET A 48 -3.53 -1.30 -15.86
CA MET A 48 -3.76 -0.07 -16.63
C MET A 48 -4.49 -0.33 -17.94
N GLY A 49 -4.30 -1.50 -18.57
CA GLY A 49 -5.05 -1.93 -19.75
C GLY A 49 -6.54 -2.14 -19.50
N SER A 50 -6.96 -2.30 -18.25
CA SER A 50 -8.37 -2.40 -17.84
C SER A 50 -9.04 -1.04 -17.61
N CYS A 51 -8.26 0.06 -17.58
CA CYS A 51 -8.77 1.41 -17.38
C CYS A 51 -9.46 1.92 -18.66
N GLN A 52 -10.72 2.30 -18.57
CA GLN A 52 -11.51 2.86 -19.66
C GLN A 52 -11.44 4.39 -19.70
N THR A 53 -11.08 5.02 -18.58
CA THR A 53 -10.92 6.48 -18.49
C THR A 53 -9.78 6.97 -19.38
N MET A 54 -10.04 8.05 -20.14
CA MET A 54 -9.00 8.73 -20.93
C MET A 54 -8.06 9.54 -20.03
N LEU A 55 -6.81 9.09 -19.95
CA LEU A 55 -5.76 9.66 -19.10
C LEU A 55 -4.69 10.38 -19.92
N LEU A 56 -4.13 11.46 -19.37
CA LEU A 56 -2.96 12.13 -19.91
C LEU A 56 -1.71 11.26 -19.68
N PRO A 57 -0.64 11.39 -20.49
CA PRO A 57 0.57 10.58 -20.35
C PRO A 57 1.23 10.66 -18.96
N SER A 58 1.16 11.81 -18.30
CA SER A 58 1.65 11.99 -16.93
C SER A 58 0.81 11.24 -15.88
N GLU A 59 -0.51 11.20 -16.06
CA GLU A 59 -1.47 10.50 -15.19
C GLU A 59 -1.31 8.99 -15.32
N VAL A 60 -1.17 8.49 -16.56
CA VAL A 60 -0.87 7.08 -16.83
C VAL A 60 0.40 6.66 -16.10
N ARG A 61 1.45 7.49 -16.16
CA ARG A 61 2.72 7.19 -15.49
C ARG A 61 2.56 7.10 -13.98
N ASP A 62 1.87 8.05 -13.37
CA ASP A 62 1.68 8.09 -11.91
C ASP A 62 0.82 6.92 -11.40
N LEU A 63 -0.31 6.66 -12.07
CA LEU A 63 -1.17 5.52 -11.75
C LEU A 63 -0.41 4.19 -11.91
N ARG A 64 0.36 4.03 -13.00
CA ARG A 64 1.18 2.84 -13.21
C ARG A 64 2.16 2.60 -12.07
N LEU A 65 2.90 3.63 -11.64
CA LEU A 65 3.83 3.52 -10.50
C LEU A 65 3.09 3.15 -9.20
N SER A 66 1.88 3.68 -9.00
CA SER A 66 1.05 3.35 -7.84
C SER A 66 0.59 1.89 -7.85
N PHE A 67 0.25 1.34 -9.02
CA PHE A 67 -0.08 -0.07 -9.20
C PHE A 67 1.14 -0.98 -9.12
N GLU A 68 2.30 -0.58 -9.63
CA GLU A 68 3.56 -1.34 -9.47
C GLU A 68 3.84 -1.61 -7.99
N ARG A 69 3.70 -0.58 -7.14
CA ARG A 69 3.83 -0.72 -5.68
C ARG A 69 2.79 -1.68 -5.09
N LEU A 70 1.55 -1.62 -5.57
CA LEU A 70 0.48 -2.48 -5.08
C LEU A 70 0.71 -3.95 -5.48
N MET A 71 1.11 -4.20 -6.71
CA MET A 71 1.45 -5.54 -7.22
C MET A 71 2.68 -6.11 -6.51
N ALA A 72 3.71 -5.28 -6.27
CA ALA A 72 4.88 -5.68 -5.50
C ALA A 72 4.52 -6.08 -4.06
N ALA A 73 3.61 -5.34 -3.41
CA ALA A 73 3.13 -5.70 -2.08
C ALA A 73 2.35 -7.02 -2.08
N ARG A 74 1.48 -7.24 -3.06
CA ARG A 74 0.75 -8.52 -3.25
C ARG A 74 1.71 -9.69 -3.43
N ASP A 75 2.73 -9.54 -4.28
CA ASP A 75 3.70 -10.59 -4.55
C ASP A 75 4.58 -10.88 -3.32
N ALA A 76 4.95 -9.86 -2.56
CA ALA A 76 5.64 -10.02 -1.29
C ALA A 76 4.78 -10.80 -0.28
N LEU A 77 3.50 -10.45 -0.14
CA LEU A 77 2.55 -11.16 0.73
C LEU A 77 2.37 -12.62 0.31
N THR A 78 2.17 -12.86 -0.99
CA THR A 78 2.03 -14.21 -1.56
C THR A 78 3.21 -15.09 -1.15
N ARG A 79 4.44 -14.57 -1.27
CA ARG A 79 5.66 -15.27 -0.89
C ARG A 79 5.78 -15.48 0.62
N VAL A 80 5.55 -14.44 1.42
CA VAL A 80 5.70 -14.49 2.89
C VAL A 80 4.70 -15.46 3.51
N LEU A 81 3.47 -15.51 2.99
CA LEU A 81 2.41 -16.39 3.48
C LEU A 81 2.40 -17.76 2.79
N GLY A 82 3.31 -18.04 1.85
CA GLY A 82 3.38 -19.32 1.15
C GLY A 82 2.15 -19.64 0.30
N LEU A 83 1.43 -18.62 -0.20
CA LEU A 83 0.20 -18.83 -0.95
C LEU A 83 0.49 -19.48 -2.31
N LYS A 84 -0.30 -20.51 -2.66
CA LYS A 84 -0.20 -21.20 -3.96
C LYS A 84 -0.56 -20.32 -5.16
N ALA A 85 -1.37 -19.28 -4.92
CA ALA A 85 -1.79 -18.32 -5.92
C ALA A 85 -1.78 -16.91 -5.32
N ARG A 86 -1.60 -15.91 -6.19
CA ARG A 86 -1.71 -14.50 -5.82
C ARG A 86 -3.14 -14.20 -5.34
N PRO A 87 -3.31 -13.50 -4.21
CA PRO A 87 -4.65 -13.13 -3.75
C PRO A 87 -5.23 -12.00 -4.61
N THR A 88 -6.55 -11.90 -4.65
CA THR A 88 -7.26 -10.74 -5.19
C THR A 88 -6.93 -9.48 -4.37
N VAL A 89 -6.71 -8.35 -5.04
CA VAL A 89 -6.43 -7.08 -4.39
C VAL A 89 -7.65 -6.18 -4.48
N VAL A 90 -8.20 -5.79 -3.33
CA VAL A 90 -9.33 -4.86 -3.27
C VAL A 90 -8.83 -3.45 -3.04
N VAL A 91 -9.27 -2.53 -3.91
CA VAL A 91 -8.97 -1.10 -3.82
C VAL A 91 -10.26 -0.37 -3.50
N THR A 92 -10.22 0.56 -2.54
CA THR A 92 -11.40 1.32 -2.13
C THR A 92 -11.07 2.77 -1.80
N SER A 93 -11.96 3.69 -2.17
CA SER A 93 -11.94 5.10 -1.76
C SER A 93 -12.67 5.35 -0.45
N GLY A 94 -13.67 4.52 -0.12
CA GLY A 94 -14.46 4.57 1.10
C GLY A 94 -13.85 3.82 2.29
N ALA A 95 -14.62 3.73 3.37
CA ALA A 95 -14.26 2.91 4.53
C ALA A 95 -14.29 1.42 4.18
N LYS A 96 -13.31 0.64 4.67
CA LYS A 96 -13.23 -0.80 4.41
C LYS A 96 -14.41 -1.53 5.07
N LYS A 97 -15.20 -2.25 4.25
CA LYS A 97 -16.35 -3.04 4.71
C LYS A 97 -16.13 -4.54 4.49
N VAL A 98 -15.51 -5.21 5.46
CA VAL A 98 -15.01 -6.60 5.34
C VAL A 98 -16.08 -7.57 4.83
N ARG A 99 -17.25 -7.64 5.48
CA ARG A 99 -18.33 -8.59 5.10
C ARG A 99 -18.91 -8.30 3.71
N GLU A 100 -19.18 -7.04 3.41
CA GLU A 100 -19.71 -6.65 2.09
C GLU A 100 -18.70 -6.99 0.98
N THR A 101 -17.42 -6.66 1.19
CA THR A 101 -16.34 -7.01 0.27
C THR A 101 -16.22 -8.53 0.10
N ALA A 102 -16.28 -9.31 1.19
CA ALA A 102 -16.20 -10.76 1.13
C ALA A 102 -17.37 -11.38 0.34
N LYS A 103 -18.60 -10.92 0.58
CA LYS A 103 -19.78 -11.36 -0.16
C LYS A 103 -19.63 -11.11 -1.67
N ARG A 104 -19.10 -9.94 -2.05
CA ARG A 104 -18.88 -9.60 -3.47
C ARG A 104 -17.77 -10.41 -4.11
N LEU A 105 -16.76 -10.82 -3.34
CA LEU A 105 -15.72 -11.76 -3.78
C LEU A 105 -16.22 -13.21 -3.88
N GLY A 106 -17.51 -13.47 -3.63
CA GLY A 106 -18.11 -14.80 -3.71
C GLY A 106 -17.90 -15.67 -2.47
N TYR A 107 -17.41 -15.12 -1.36
CA TYR A 107 -17.35 -15.85 -0.09
C TYR A 107 -18.75 -16.01 0.49
N LYS A 108 -19.03 -17.19 1.05
CA LYS A 108 -20.30 -17.49 1.71
C LYS A 108 -20.38 -16.79 3.07
N GLU A 109 -21.59 -16.55 3.57
CA GLU A 109 -21.81 -15.84 4.84
C GLU A 109 -21.27 -16.59 6.07
N ASP A 110 -21.12 -17.91 5.99
CA ASP A 110 -20.53 -18.77 7.01
C ASP A 110 -19.00 -18.87 6.91
N GLN A 111 -18.39 -18.40 5.82
CA GLN A 111 -16.94 -18.35 5.68
C GLN A 111 -16.37 -17.15 6.45
N LYS A 112 -15.39 -17.41 7.31
CA LYS A 112 -14.71 -16.36 8.07
C LYS A 112 -13.82 -15.52 7.15
N ALA A 113 -13.99 -14.21 7.21
CA ALA A 113 -13.17 -13.23 6.51
C ALA A 113 -12.56 -12.25 7.52
N TYR A 114 -11.26 -12.01 7.39
CA TYR A 114 -10.50 -11.12 8.26
C TYR A 114 -9.82 -10.02 7.45
N LEU A 115 -9.72 -8.83 8.05
CA LEU A 115 -8.96 -7.71 7.54
C LEU A 115 -7.72 -7.50 8.43
N TRP A 116 -6.53 -7.57 7.83
CA TRP A 116 -5.31 -7.07 8.46
C TRP A 116 -5.15 -5.60 8.14
N ASP A 117 -5.05 -4.76 9.17
CA ASP A 117 -4.96 -3.30 9.03
C ASP A 117 -4.08 -2.72 10.14
N ASP A 118 -3.33 -1.65 9.86
CA ASP A 118 -2.50 -0.96 10.86
C ASP A 118 -3.21 0.28 11.45
N ASN A 119 -4.49 0.50 11.11
CA ASN A 119 -5.32 1.53 11.71
C ASN A 119 -5.85 1.10 13.09
N ASP A 120 -5.29 1.71 14.14
CA ASP A 120 -5.70 1.50 15.54
C ASP A 120 -7.18 1.82 15.80
N GLU A 121 -7.83 2.69 15.00
CA GLU A 121 -9.27 2.97 15.12
C GLU A 121 -10.15 1.75 14.85
N LEU A 122 -9.61 0.73 14.17
CA LEU A 122 -10.31 -0.51 13.87
C LEU A 122 -10.11 -1.58 14.95
N ARG A 123 -9.31 -1.29 15.99
CA ARG A 123 -9.00 -2.23 17.07
C ARG A 123 -10.26 -2.62 17.83
N GLY A 124 -10.41 -3.93 18.06
CA GLY A 124 -11.58 -4.50 18.74
C GLY A 124 -12.76 -4.84 17.82
N LYS A 125 -12.70 -4.52 16.52
CA LYS A 125 -13.69 -5.04 15.56
C LYS A 125 -13.46 -6.54 15.34
N GLU A 126 -14.54 -7.32 15.45
CA GLU A 126 -14.53 -8.80 15.40
C GLU A 126 -13.70 -9.40 14.25
N GLN A 127 -13.74 -8.76 13.08
CA GLN A 127 -13.10 -9.26 11.85
C GLN A 127 -11.84 -8.49 11.47
N VAL A 128 -11.31 -7.63 12.35
CA VAL A 128 -10.11 -6.85 12.08
C VAL A 128 -8.98 -7.32 12.99
N VAL A 129 -7.92 -7.81 12.36
CA VAL A 129 -6.64 -8.07 13.00
C VAL A 129 -5.81 -6.81 12.87
N VAL A 130 -5.78 -5.99 13.92
CA VAL A 130 -4.92 -4.82 13.92
C VAL A 130 -3.47 -5.27 14.05
N VAL A 131 -2.69 -5.00 13.01
CA VAL A 131 -1.25 -5.23 13.02
C VAL A 131 -0.57 -3.97 13.53
N ASP A 132 0.54 -4.12 14.24
CA ASP A 132 1.40 -2.97 14.49
C ASP A 132 1.79 -2.37 13.14
N LYS A 133 1.78 -1.04 13.04
CA LYS A 133 2.34 -0.33 11.87
C LYS A 133 3.68 -0.97 11.54
N TYR A 134 3.98 -1.14 10.26
CA TYR A 134 5.27 -1.71 9.88
C TYR A 134 6.40 -0.74 10.26
N VAL A 135 6.95 -0.87 11.47
CA VAL A 135 7.98 0.05 12.01
C VAL A 135 9.42 -0.42 11.71
N GLY A 136 9.61 -1.48 10.93
CA GLY A 136 10.87 -2.20 10.99
C GLY A 136 11.40 -2.77 9.69
N MET A 137 12.38 -2.08 9.09
CA MET A 137 13.31 -2.71 8.16
C MET A 137 14.50 -3.30 8.92
N PRO A 138 14.86 -4.59 8.72
CA PRO A 138 16.06 -5.18 9.32
C PRO A 138 17.30 -4.33 9.07
N ARG A 139 18.23 -4.27 10.03
CA ARG A 139 19.42 -3.38 9.98
C ARG A 139 20.16 -3.46 8.66
N GLU A 140 20.40 -4.67 8.15
CA GLU A 140 21.11 -4.90 6.89
C GLU A 140 20.33 -4.42 5.67
N GLN A 141 19.02 -4.63 5.63
CA GLN A 141 18.17 -4.13 4.54
C GLN A 141 18.07 -2.60 4.59
N ARG A 142 17.98 -2.02 5.80
CA ARG A 142 17.99 -0.58 6.00
C ARG A 142 19.28 0.04 5.47
N LYS A 143 20.42 -0.58 5.80
CA LYS A 143 21.73 -0.14 5.28
C LYS A 143 21.76 -0.17 3.75
N LYS A 144 21.34 -1.28 3.14
CA LYS A 144 21.28 -1.42 1.68
C LYS A 144 20.35 -0.40 1.01
N LEU A 145 19.19 -0.12 1.60
CA LEU A 145 18.26 0.87 1.08
C LEU A 145 18.82 2.30 1.21
N MET A 146 19.42 2.63 2.35
CA MET A 146 20.09 3.92 2.55
C MET A 146 21.22 4.13 1.54
N GLU A 147 22.08 3.14 1.33
CA GLU A 147 23.15 3.19 0.33
C GLU A 147 22.60 3.35 -1.09
N PHE A 148 21.50 2.67 -1.41
CA PHE A 148 20.82 2.82 -2.69
C PHE A 148 20.27 4.23 -2.87
N LEU A 149 19.58 4.79 -1.86
CA LEU A 149 19.00 6.12 -1.92
C LEU A 149 20.07 7.20 -2.08
N GLU A 150 21.14 7.16 -1.28
CA GLU A 150 22.24 8.11 -1.39
C GLU A 150 22.95 8.04 -2.75
N ARG A 151 23.01 6.86 -3.37
CA ARG A 151 23.58 6.71 -4.72
C ARG A 151 22.64 7.19 -5.82
N ALA A 152 21.36 6.82 -5.75
CA ALA A 152 20.42 7.05 -6.85
C ALA A 152 19.80 8.46 -6.81
N LEU A 153 19.57 8.99 -5.61
CA LEU A 153 19.00 10.31 -5.37
C LEU A 153 19.61 10.88 -4.08
N PRO A 154 20.87 11.35 -4.11
CA PRO A 154 21.51 11.94 -2.93
C PRO A 154 20.61 13.01 -2.30
N ALA A 155 20.52 13.05 -0.97
CA ALA A 155 19.69 14.04 -0.28
C ALA A 155 20.09 15.48 -0.64
N SER A 156 21.38 15.72 -0.89
CA SER A 156 21.94 17.00 -1.35
C SER A 156 21.45 17.45 -2.74
N ARG A 157 20.84 16.56 -3.52
CA ARG A 157 20.27 16.85 -4.85
C ARG A 157 18.77 17.11 -4.84
N LEU A 158 18.12 16.97 -3.69
CA LEU A 158 16.70 17.29 -3.56
C LEU A 158 16.49 18.80 -3.75
N SER A 159 15.39 19.20 -4.39
CA SER A 159 15.00 20.61 -4.39
C SER A 159 14.56 21.01 -2.97
N PRO A 160 14.72 22.29 -2.58
CA PRO A 160 14.28 22.76 -1.27
C PRO A 160 12.80 22.48 -0.99
N GLU A 161 11.95 22.52 -2.01
CA GLU A 161 10.50 22.23 -1.90
C GLU A 161 10.25 20.77 -1.57
N VAL A 162 10.91 19.84 -2.29
CA VAL A 162 10.80 18.40 -2.04
C VAL A 162 11.37 18.07 -0.66
N ALA A 163 12.53 18.63 -0.31
CA ALA A 163 13.13 18.42 0.99
C ALA A 163 12.23 18.91 2.14
N ARG A 164 11.66 20.12 2.03
CA ARG A 164 10.69 20.64 3.02
C ARG A 164 9.45 19.78 3.12
N PHE A 165 8.92 19.33 1.99
CA PHE A 165 7.78 18.41 1.98
C PHE A 165 8.11 17.12 2.74
N MET A 166 9.27 16.50 2.45
CA MET A 166 9.72 15.27 3.12
C MET A 166 10.04 15.46 4.61
N LEU A 167 10.47 16.66 5.02
CA LEU A 167 10.67 17.04 6.43
C LEU A 167 9.35 17.28 7.17
N SER A 168 8.27 17.62 6.46
CA SER A 168 6.98 17.95 7.10
C SER A 168 6.09 16.73 7.42
N SER A 169 6.50 15.52 7.04
CA SER A 169 5.69 14.28 7.15
C SER A 169 5.52 13.69 8.57
N GLY A 170 5.74 14.46 9.63
CA GLY A 170 5.50 14.04 11.03
C GLY A 170 6.29 12.79 11.44
N GLU A 171 5.61 11.79 12.02
CA GLU A 171 6.24 10.52 12.46
C GLU A 171 6.84 9.68 11.30
N GLU A 172 6.46 9.98 10.05
CA GLU A 172 6.91 9.30 8.82
C GLU A 172 7.98 10.10 8.06
N GLN A 173 8.70 11.00 8.73
CA GLN A 173 9.81 11.77 8.15
C GLN A 173 10.87 10.87 7.51
N ALA A 174 10.89 10.87 6.17
CA ALA A 174 11.87 10.15 5.36
C ALA A 174 13.20 10.93 5.21
N LEU A 175 13.23 12.20 5.63
CA LEU A 175 14.39 13.08 5.61
C LEU A 175 14.58 13.70 6.99
N GLY A 176 15.84 13.85 7.42
CA GLY A 176 16.23 14.57 8.62
C GLY A 176 17.39 15.51 8.33
N ILE A 177 17.71 16.38 9.29
CA ILE A 177 18.90 17.23 9.25
C ILE A 177 19.94 16.60 10.18
N ASP A 178 21.12 16.33 9.64
CA ASP A 178 22.27 15.92 10.44
C ASP A 178 22.71 17.10 11.31
N ILE A 179 22.77 16.90 12.63
CA ILE A 179 23.01 18.00 13.57
C ILE A 179 24.46 18.50 13.47
N GLU A 180 25.40 17.65 13.05
CA GLU A 180 26.82 17.99 12.97
C GLU A 180 27.16 18.67 11.65
N SER A 181 26.63 18.18 10.52
CA SER A 181 26.92 18.76 9.20
C SER A 181 25.90 19.79 8.71
N GLY A 182 24.71 19.84 9.31
CA GLY A 182 23.58 20.66 8.83
C GLY A 182 22.99 20.18 7.51
N GLU A 183 23.46 19.05 6.97
CA GLU A 183 23.03 18.51 5.69
C GLU A 183 21.77 17.65 5.83
N TRP A 184 21.00 17.58 4.75
CA TRP A 184 19.88 16.64 4.67
C TRP A 184 20.39 15.22 4.55
N ARG A 185 19.80 14.30 5.32
CA ARG A 185 20.06 12.86 5.22
C ARG A 185 18.75 12.11 5.23
N TYR A 186 18.68 11.03 4.45
CA TYR A 186 17.54 10.13 4.55
C TYR A 186 17.45 9.54 5.96
N ARG A 187 16.22 9.31 6.40
CA ARG A 187 15.93 8.68 7.68
C ARG A 187 14.94 7.55 7.44
N ILE A 188 15.27 6.38 7.97
CA ILE A 188 14.35 5.26 8.09
C ILE A 188 14.22 4.99 9.58
N SER A 189 13.00 5.08 10.11
CA SER A 189 12.71 4.83 11.52
C SER A 189 13.30 3.50 11.97
N ARG A 190 13.88 3.48 13.17
CA ARG A 190 14.45 2.26 13.75
C ARG A 190 13.30 1.35 14.16
N CYS A 191 13.42 0.05 13.87
CA CYS A 191 12.55 -0.94 14.47
C CYS A 191 12.77 -0.93 15.98
N SER A 192 11.70 -0.81 16.77
CA SER A 192 11.74 -1.02 18.22
C SER A 192 11.83 -2.50 18.60
N LYS A 193 11.60 -3.42 17.64
CA LYS A 193 11.63 -4.87 17.84
C LYS A 193 12.83 -5.47 17.11
N GLU A 194 13.63 -6.29 17.81
CA GLU A 194 14.82 -6.95 17.26
C GLU A 194 14.48 -8.01 16.21
N GLU A 195 13.28 -8.57 16.28
CA GLU A 195 12.73 -9.51 15.31
C GLU A 195 11.54 -8.89 14.56
N PRO A 196 11.40 -9.13 13.25
CA PRO A 196 10.18 -8.80 12.54
C PRO A 196 9.04 -9.58 13.19
N GLY A 197 8.10 -8.87 13.81
CA GLY A 197 6.91 -9.50 14.38
C GLY A 197 6.25 -10.37 13.32
N ALA A 198 6.00 -11.64 13.63
CA ALA A 198 5.19 -12.49 12.78
C ALA A 198 3.84 -11.79 12.55
N PHE A 199 3.31 -11.86 11.32
CA PHE A 199 1.96 -11.37 11.06
C PHE A 199 1.01 -12.12 12.01
N PRO A 200 0.27 -11.41 12.89
CA PRO A 200 -0.61 -12.07 13.83
C PRO A 200 -1.65 -12.88 13.03
N CYS A 201 -1.75 -14.16 13.34
CA CYS A 201 -2.73 -15.05 12.74
C CYS A 201 -3.86 -15.29 13.75
N PRO A 202 -5.14 -15.10 13.39
CA PRO A 202 -6.27 -15.50 14.21
C PRO A 202 -6.12 -16.93 14.73
N ALA A 203 -6.39 -17.15 16.02
CA ALA A 203 -6.14 -18.44 16.69
C ALA A 203 -6.87 -19.62 16.03
N ASP A 204 -8.02 -19.36 15.43
CA ASP A 204 -8.83 -20.32 14.69
C ASP A 204 -8.26 -20.68 13.31
N LEU A 205 -7.31 -19.90 12.78
CA LEU A 205 -6.54 -20.21 11.56
C LEU A 205 -5.24 -20.97 11.86
N ILE A 206 -4.76 -20.97 13.11
CA ILE A 206 -3.50 -21.65 13.50
C ILE A 206 -3.64 -23.19 13.53
N GLY A 207 -4.87 -23.71 13.65
CA GLY A 207 -5.16 -25.15 13.74
C GLY A 207 -5.26 -25.90 12.40
N GLY A 208 -5.29 -25.20 11.28
CA GLY A 208 -5.27 -25.79 9.93
C GLY A 208 -4.03 -25.30 9.21
N ARG A 209 -2.98 -26.13 9.14
CA ARG A 209 -1.69 -25.77 8.50
C ARG A 209 -1.92 -25.03 7.17
N CYS A 210 -1.44 -23.80 7.07
CA CYS A 210 -1.18 -23.13 5.80
C CYS A 210 -0.18 -23.95 4.96
#